data_AF-M7SZ39-F1
#
_entry.id   AF-M7SZ39-F1
#
_cell.length_a   1.000
_cell.length_b   1.000
_cell.length_c   1.000
_cell.angle_alpha   90.00
_cell.angle_beta   90.00
_cell.angle_gamma   90.00
#
_symmetry.space_group_name_H-M   'P 1'
#
loop_
_entity.id
_entity.type
_entity.pdbx_description
1 polymer ?
#
loop_
_entity_poly.entity_id
_entity_poly.type
_entity_poly.pdbx_seq_one_letter_code
_entity_poly.pdbx_strand_id
1 'polypeptide(L)'
;MPGRQPVSLPVVFIALRLDIVFYDEVHFRADEITDIKTHDLLYGNPDVLLIFGTSLHIKGTKEMVKQPSSVVHNRAGIVVYVNLTALRSKGRDGVIDYRVKRDRDS
;
A
#
# COMPACT_ATOMS: atom_id res chain seq x y z
N MET A 1 -13.81 -61.06 -0.49
CA MET A 1 -12.95 -60.15 -1.28
C MET A 1 -13.00 -58.77 -0.61
N PRO A 2 -11.94 -58.30 0.06
CA PRO A 2 -11.97 -56.98 0.71
C PRO A 2 -11.76 -55.88 -0.34
N GLY A 3 -12.70 -54.93 -0.39
CA GLY A 3 -12.66 -53.80 -1.32
C GLY A 3 -11.50 -52.85 -1.00
N ARG A 4 -10.69 -52.53 -2.01
CA ARG A 4 -9.60 -51.56 -1.93
C ARG A 4 -10.19 -50.17 -1.70
N GLN A 5 -10.03 -49.59 -0.51
CA GLN A 5 -10.33 -48.17 -0.31
C GLN A 5 -9.30 -47.31 -1.06
N PRO A 6 -9.73 -46.27 -1.79
CA PRO A 6 -8.80 -45.38 -2.47
C PRO A 6 -8.03 -44.55 -1.44
N VAL A 7 -6.71 -44.66 -1.45
CA VAL A 7 -5.82 -43.85 -0.62
C VAL A 7 -5.71 -42.48 -1.29
N SER A 8 -6.34 -41.45 -0.71
CA SER A 8 -6.15 -40.07 -1.14
C SER A 8 -4.78 -39.59 -0.66
N LEU A 9 -3.77 -39.68 -1.53
CA LEU A 9 -2.49 -39.01 -1.29
C LEU A 9 -2.71 -37.49 -1.32
N PRO A 10 -2.12 -36.71 -0.38
CA PRO A 10 -2.19 -35.26 -0.46
C PRO A 10 -1.44 -34.81 -1.70
N VAL A 11 -2.18 -34.24 -2.66
CA VAL A 11 -1.60 -33.62 -3.84
C VAL A 11 -0.98 -32.30 -3.38
N VAL A 12 0.32 -32.34 -3.08
CA VAL A 12 1.10 -31.13 -2.79
C VAL A 12 1.39 -30.44 -4.12
N PHE A 13 0.55 -29.47 -4.48
CA PHE A 13 0.87 -28.53 -5.55
C PHE A 13 1.99 -27.61 -5.07
N ILE A 14 3.23 -27.89 -5.47
CA ILE A 14 4.32 -26.92 -5.37
C ILE A 14 4.12 -25.92 -6.52
N ALA A 15 3.11 -25.07 -6.38
CA ALA A 15 2.88 -23.97 -7.31
C ALA A 15 3.90 -22.86 -7.00
N LEU A 16 4.67 -22.45 -8.01
CA LEU A 16 5.47 -21.23 -7.94
C LEU A 16 4.54 -20.08 -7.55
N ARG A 17 4.66 -19.60 -6.32
CA ARG A 17 3.89 -18.46 -5.84
C ARG A 17 4.56 -17.20 -6.36
N LEU A 18 3.81 -16.42 -7.12
CA LEU A 18 4.26 -15.09 -7.55
C LEU A 18 4.48 -14.23 -6.30
N ASP A 19 5.58 -13.49 -6.26
CA ASP A 19 5.90 -12.57 -5.16
C ASP A 19 5.06 -11.29 -5.26
N ILE A 20 3.75 -11.46 -5.09
CA ILE A 20 2.75 -10.41 -5.02
C ILE A 20 1.85 -10.67 -3.82
N VAL A 21 1.31 -9.60 -3.25
CA VAL A 21 0.35 -9.68 -2.16
C VAL A 21 -1.05 -9.78 -2.73
N PHE A 22 -1.76 -10.87 -2.44
CA PHE A 22 -3.18 -10.94 -2.78
C PHE A 22 -4.01 -10.06 -1.84
N TYR A 23 -5.24 -9.78 -2.28
CA TYR A 23 -6.22 -9.14 -1.40
C TYR A 23 -6.40 -10.00 -0.14
N ASP A 24 -6.49 -9.32 1.01
CA ASP A 24 -6.61 -9.93 2.34
C ASP A 24 -5.39 -10.72 2.84
N GLU A 25 -4.28 -10.70 2.11
CA GLU A 25 -3.00 -11.22 2.58
C GLU A 25 -2.12 -10.12 3.15
N VAL A 26 -1.34 -10.49 4.18
CA VAL A 26 -0.27 -9.65 4.69
C VAL A 26 0.99 -9.95 3.88
N HIS A 27 1.72 -8.90 3.49
CA HIS A 27 3.01 -9.05 2.85
C HIS A 27 3.96 -9.82 3.78
N PHE A 28 4.66 -10.85 3.30
CA PHE A 28 5.55 -11.67 4.16
C PHE A 28 6.66 -10.82 4.84
N ARG A 29 7.08 -9.75 4.16
CA ARG A 29 8.02 -8.71 4.65
C ARG A 29 7.34 -7.44 5.18
N ALA A 30 6.10 -7.52 5.65
CA ALA A 30 5.37 -6.33 6.13
C ALA A 30 6.13 -5.57 7.22
N ASP A 31 6.84 -6.29 8.09
CA ASP A 31 7.66 -5.71 9.15
C ASP A 31 8.84 -4.92 8.57
N GLU A 32 9.62 -5.52 7.66
CA GLU A 32 10.73 -4.82 7.00
C GLU A 32 10.28 -3.59 6.21
N ILE A 33 9.15 -3.68 5.49
CA ILE A 33 8.55 -2.52 4.79
C ILE A 33 8.19 -1.43 5.80
N THR A 34 7.66 -1.80 6.96
CA THR A 34 7.31 -0.86 8.03
C THR A 34 8.55 -0.22 8.64
N ASP A 35 9.62 -0.98 8.85
CA ASP A 35 10.89 -0.48 9.37
C ASP A 35 11.54 0.52 8.42
N ILE A 36 11.60 0.19 7.12
CA ILE A 36 12.11 1.11 6.08
C ILE A 36 11.28 2.39 6.05
N LYS A 37 9.95 2.26 6.02
CA LYS A 37 9.05 3.43 6.04
C LYS A 37 9.28 4.28 7.29
N THR A 38 9.48 3.66 8.44
CA THR A 38 9.69 4.36 9.71
C THR A 38 11.06 5.04 9.72
N HIS A 39 12.09 4.37 9.19
CA HIS A 39 13.42 4.93 9.02
C HIS A 39 13.40 6.19 8.15
N ASP A 40 12.75 6.14 6.99
CA ASP A 40 12.62 7.28 6.08
C ASP A 40 11.95 8.48 6.77
N LEU A 41 10.92 8.24 7.59
CA LEU A 41 10.21 9.30 8.29
C LEU A 41 11.00 9.90 9.47
N LEU A 42 11.75 9.07 10.19
CA LEU A 42 12.51 9.52 11.37
C LEU A 42 13.81 10.21 10.99
N TYR A 43 14.52 9.69 9.98
CA TYR A 43 15.86 10.16 9.62
C TYR A 43 15.86 11.02 8.35
N GLY A 44 15.01 10.68 7.38
CA GLY A 44 14.89 11.44 6.13
C GLY A 44 14.22 12.81 6.30
N ASN A 45 13.45 12.98 7.39
CA ASN A 45 12.82 14.24 7.76
C ASN A 45 12.06 14.93 6.62
N PRO A 46 11.10 14.25 5.96
CA PRO A 46 10.48 14.80 4.75
C PRO A 46 9.60 16.02 5.05
N ASP A 47 9.78 17.07 4.26
CA ASP A 47 8.90 18.25 4.24
C ASP A 47 7.78 18.13 3.20
N VAL A 48 7.90 17.16 2.29
CA VAL A 48 6.93 16.94 1.22
C VAL A 48 6.62 15.46 1.09
N LEU A 49 5.33 15.12 1.06
CA LEU A 49 4.86 13.79 0.65
C LEU A 49 4.17 13.88 -0.69
N LEU A 50 4.76 13.25 -1.71
CA LEU A 50 4.17 13.13 -3.03
C LEU A 50 3.42 11.80 -3.17
N ILE A 51 2.12 11.87 -3.37
CA ILE A 51 1.26 10.71 -3.68
C ILE A 51 0.92 10.78 -5.15
N PHE A 52 1.53 9.92 -5.97
CA PHE A 52 1.39 9.94 -7.43
C PHE A 52 0.81 8.64 -7.97
N GLY A 53 0.00 8.73 -9.03
CA GLY A 53 -0.35 7.58 -9.88
C GLY A 53 -1.23 6.50 -9.23
N THR A 54 -1.82 6.79 -8.06
CA THR A 54 -2.69 5.86 -7.34
C THR A 54 -4.05 6.47 -7.02
N SER A 55 -5.11 5.68 -7.17
CA SER A 55 -6.46 6.05 -6.75
C SER A 55 -6.68 5.94 -5.24
N LEU A 56 -5.69 5.37 -4.52
CA LEU A 56 -5.79 5.04 -3.09
C LEU A 56 -7.05 4.23 -2.79
N HIS A 57 -7.47 3.34 -3.69
CA HIS A 57 -8.69 2.54 -3.51
C HIS A 57 -8.51 1.44 -2.47
N ILE A 58 -7.33 0.82 -2.45
CA ILE A 58 -7.00 -0.35 -1.63
C ILE A 58 -6.63 0.08 -0.21
N LYS A 59 -7.12 -0.66 0.80
CA LYS A 59 -6.92 -0.38 2.23
C LYS A 59 -5.44 -0.25 2.60
N GLY A 60 -4.58 -1.17 2.15
CA GLY A 60 -3.14 -1.14 2.45
C GLY A 60 -2.47 0.16 2.02
N THR A 61 -2.70 0.60 0.78
CA THR A 61 -2.16 1.87 0.26
C THR A 61 -2.73 3.07 1.01
N LYS A 62 -3.99 2.98 1.48
CA LYS A 62 -4.57 4.06 2.30
C LYS A 62 -3.85 4.20 3.64
N GLU A 63 -3.64 3.10 4.36
CA GLU A 63 -2.95 3.13 5.65
C GLU A 63 -1.48 3.53 5.49
N MET A 64 -0.83 3.11 4.41
CA MET A 64 0.57 3.42 4.13
C MET A 64 0.86 4.93 4.07
N VAL A 65 -0.09 5.75 3.58
CA VAL A 65 0.11 7.20 3.43
C VAL A 65 -0.39 8.03 4.60
N LYS A 66 -1.25 7.49 5.49
CA LYS A 66 -1.82 8.24 6.62
C LYS A 66 -0.78 8.65 7.67
N GLN A 67 0.11 7.72 8.03
CA GLN A 67 1.12 8.02 9.04
C GLN A 67 2.22 8.96 8.50
N PRO A 68 2.75 8.76 7.27
CA PRO A 68 3.61 9.75 6.62
C PRO A 68 2.99 11.14 6.54
N SER A 69 1.72 11.27 6.12
CA SER A 69 1.08 12.59 6.01
C SER A 69 1.03 13.31 7.35
N SER A 70 0.68 12.61 8.43
CA SER A 70 0.68 13.22 9.77
C SER A 70 2.07 13.69 10.20
N VAL A 71 3.12 12.90 9.92
CA VAL A 71 4.50 13.28 10.25
C VAL A 71 4.92 14.54 9.49
N VAL A 72 4.62 14.59 8.19
CA VAL A 72 4.92 15.75 7.33
C VAL A 72 4.16 16.99 7.82
N HIS A 73 2.86 16.86 8.11
CA HIS A 73 2.04 17.97 8.62
C HIS A 73 2.49 18.50 9.98
N ASN A 74 2.90 17.61 10.90
CA ASN A 74 3.42 18.01 12.21
C ASN A 74 4.69 18.87 12.12
N ARG A 75 5.33 18.88 10.95
CA ARG A 75 6.53 19.65 10.65
C ARG A 75 6.26 20.86 9.74
N ALA A 76 4.97 21.20 9.56
CA ALA A 76 4.51 22.21 8.62
C ALA A 76 4.88 21.93 7.14
N GLY A 77 5.14 20.67 6.82
CA GLY A 77 5.31 20.19 5.45
C GLY A 77 3.98 20.03 4.71
N ILE A 78 4.05 19.68 3.44
CA ILE A 78 2.89 19.60 2.53
C ILE A 78 2.73 18.22 1.90
N VAL A 79 1.48 17.82 1.68
CA VAL A 79 1.11 16.57 1.02
C VAL A 79 0.45 16.89 -0.32
N VAL A 80 1.10 16.44 -1.40
CA VAL A 80 0.67 16.70 -2.78
C VAL A 80 0.16 15.40 -3.40
N TYR A 81 -1.08 15.43 -3.90
CA TYR A 81 -1.69 14.33 -4.61
C TYR A 81 -1.76 14.63 -6.11
N VAL A 82 -1.14 13.79 -6.92
CA VAL A 82 -1.08 13.95 -8.37
C VAL A 82 -1.69 12.70 -9.04
N ASN A 83 -2.86 12.88 -9.64
CA ASN A 83 -3.52 11.80 -10.37
C ASN A 83 -4.59 12.33 -11.33
N LEU A 84 -4.80 11.64 -12.45
CA LEU A 84 -5.89 11.89 -13.40
C LEU A 84 -7.26 11.77 -12.73
N THR A 85 -7.45 10.65 -12.04
CA THR A 85 -8.73 10.28 -11.45
C THR A 85 -8.88 10.96 -10.10
N ALA A 86 -10.09 11.43 -9.81
CA ALA A 86 -10.41 11.91 -8.47
C ALA A 86 -10.38 10.80 -7.44
N LEU A 87 -10.02 11.20 -6.21
CA LEU A 87 -10.21 10.36 -5.03
C LEU A 87 -11.68 9.95 -5.01
N ARG A 88 -11.94 8.65 -5.15
CA ARG A 88 -13.30 8.11 -5.23
C ARG A 88 -14.05 8.24 -3.90
N SER A 89 -13.32 8.31 -2.79
CA SER A 89 -13.85 8.54 -1.46
C SER A 89 -13.83 10.04 -1.15
N LYS A 90 -15.02 10.60 -0.83
CA LYS A 90 -15.21 11.98 -0.34
C LYS A 90 -14.39 12.36 0.90
N GLY A 91 -13.72 11.41 1.55
CA GLY A 91 -12.99 11.64 2.79
C GLY A 91 -11.49 11.50 2.59
N ARG A 92 -10.80 12.63 2.70
CA ARG A 92 -9.47 12.73 3.30
C ARG A 92 -9.24 14.16 3.76
N ASP A 93 -10.25 14.69 4.45
CA ASP A 93 -10.19 15.97 5.13
C ASP A 93 -8.96 15.93 6.05
N GLY A 94 -7.90 16.66 5.69
CA GLY A 94 -6.67 16.77 6.46
C GLY A 94 -5.51 15.83 6.11
N VAL A 95 -5.57 15.01 5.05
CA VAL A 95 -4.39 14.22 4.60
C VAL A 95 -3.69 14.84 3.39
N ILE A 96 -4.44 15.50 2.50
CA ILE A 96 -3.92 16.02 1.22
C ILE A 96 -4.19 17.51 1.18
N ASP A 97 -3.13 18.30 1.01
CA ASP A 97 -3.22 19.76 0.95
C ASP A 97 -3.43 20.25 -0.48
N TYR A 98 -2.70 19.65 -1.42
CA TYR A 98 -2.76 20.03 -2.83
C TYR A 98 -3.13 18.86 -3.72
N ARG A 99 -3.96 19.15 -4.72
CA ARG A 99 -4.36 18.16 -5.72
C ARG A 99 -4.07 18.66 -7.12
N VAL A 100 -3.21 17.95 -7.81
CA VAL A 100 -2.88 18.19 -9.22
C VAL A 100 -3.57 17.12 -10.07
N LYS A 101 -4.45 17.55 -10.97
CA LYS A 101 -5.03 16.67 -11.97
C LYS A 101 -4.09 16.64 -13.18
N ARG A 102 -3.34 15.56 -13.36
CA ARG A 102 -2.38 15.41 -14.46
C ARG A 102 -2.28 13.97 -14.92
N ASP A 103 -2.00 13.80 -16.21
CA ASP A 103 -1.70 12.52 -16.85
C ASP A 103 -0.32 12.00 -16.41
N ARG A 104 -0.09 10.68 -16.47
CA ARG A 104 1.15 10.07 -15.96
C ARG A 104 2.38 10.39 -16.82
N ASP A 105 2.20 10.79 -18.06
CA ASP A 105 3.28 10.90 -19.06
C ASP A 105 3.44 12.31 -19.66
N SER A 106 2.76 13.31 -19.09
CA SER A 106 2.71 14.69 -19.62
C SER A 106 3.54 15.67 -18.83
#